data_AF-A0A0M9AHL3-F1
#
_entry.id   AF-A0A0M9AHL3-F1
#
_cell.length_a   1.000
_cell.length_b   1.000
_cell.length_c   1.000
_cell.angle_alpha   90.00
_cell.angle_beta   90.00
_cell.angle_gamma   90.00
#
_symmetry.space_group_name_H-M   'P 1'
#
loop_
_entity.id
_entity.type
_entity.pdbx_description
1 polymer ?
#
loop_
_entity_poly.entity_id
_entity_poly.type
_entity_poly.pdbx_seq_one_letter_code
_entity_poly.pdbx_strand_id
1 'polypeptide(L)'
;MTDDGRDDDLDTGVPDSDPRHIDPAGDLADAVEAGDLELELDDEQDVDELREFLERAEAGEFDADPSLEATVRIVRSLLNDVEE
;
A
#
# COMPACT_ATOMS: atom_id res chain seq x y z
N MET A 1 4.34 -12.56 49.40
CA MET A 1 3.82 -11.32 48.77
C MET A 1 3.79 -11.59 47.28
N THR A 2 2.70 -11.17 46.67
CA THR A 2 2.17 -11.46 45.33
C THR A 2 3.17 -11.70 44.20
N ASP A 3 2.90 -12.80 43.50
CA ASP A 3 3.27 -13.12 42.12
C ASP A 3 2.91 -11.95 41.20
N ASP A 4 3.91 -11.17 40.77
CA ASP A 4 3.74 -10.13 39.76
C ASP A 4 4.06 -10.75 38.40
N GLY A 5 3.21 -11.69 37.97
CA GLY A 5 3.10 -12.10 36.58
C GLY A 5 2.54 -10.94 35.76
N ARG A 6 3.37 -9.92 35.52
CA ARG A 6 3.15 -9.07 34.35
C ARG A 6 3.46 -9.95 33.15
N ASP A 7 2.41 -10.58 32.62
CA ASP A 7 2.25 -10.78 31.19
C ASP A 7 2.49 -9.41 30.53
N ASP A 8 3.76 -9.13 30.28
CA ASP A 8 4.20 -8.22 29.22
C ASP A 8 3.81 -8.94 27.93
N ASP A 9 2.51 -8.92 27.65
CA ASP A 9 1.94 -9.21 26.34
C ASP A 9 2.56 -8.14 25.46
N LEU A 10 3.75 -8.46 24.94
CA LEU A 10 4.43 -7.71 23.92
C LEU A 10 3.38 -7.49 22.85
N ASP A 11 2.86 -6.27 22.78
CA ASP A 11 2.06 -5.73 21.68
C ASP A 11 2.93 -5.71 20.41
N THR A 12 3.40 -6.89 20.03
CA THR A 12 3.98 -7.21 18.74
C THR A 12 2.76 -7.22 17.87
N GLY A 13 2.40 -6.05 17.34
CA GLY A 13 1.20 -5.89 16.54
C GLY A 13 0.98 -7.05 15.58
N VAL A 14 -0.27 -7.44 15.38
CA VAL A 14 -0.80 -7.51 14.01
C VAL A 14 0.14 -8.02 12.90
N PRO A 15 0.67 -9.26 12.79
CA PRO A 15 1.51 -9.60 11.63
C PRO A 15 0.72 -9.41 10.32
N ASP A 16 1.33 -8.91 9.24
CA ASP A 16 0.61 -8.63 7.97
C ASP A 16 -0.09 -9.87 7.40
N SER A 17 0.41 -11.08 7.69
CA SER A 17 -0.21 -12.34 7.27
C SER A 17 -1.40 -12.79 8.13
N ASP A 18 -1.64 -12.17 9.29
CA ASP A 18 -2.76 -12.51 10.17
C ASP A 18 -4.04 -11.84 9.64
N PRO A 19 -5.15 -12.58 9.49
CA PRO A 19 -6.39 -12.06 8.90
C PRO A 19 -7.07 -10.97 9.73
N ARG A 20 -6.58 -10.68 10.95
CA ARG A 20 -7.04 -9.57 11.78
C ARG A 20 -6.17 -8.33 11.61
N HIS A 21 -5.10 -8.38 10.80
CA HIS A 21 -4.35 -7.21 10.43
C HIS A 21 -5.24 -6.28 9.63
N ILE A 22 -5.24 -5.00 10.01
CA ILE A 22 -5.94 -3.96 9.27
C ILE A 22 -4.89 -3.33 8.37
N ASP A 23 -5.04 -3.47 7.06
CA ASP A 23 -4.16 -2.87 6.06
C ASP A 23 -4.96 -1.90 5.19
N PRO A 24 -5.19 -0.66 5.67
CA PRO A 24 -5.98 0.31 4.93
C PRO A 24 -5.40 0.64 3.54
N ALA A 25 -4.08 0.53 3.39
CA ALA A 25 -3.40 0.84 2.15
C ALA A 25 -3.58 -0.31 1.15
N GLY A 26 -3.39 -1.56 1.60
CA GLY A 26 -3.64 -2.77 0.82
C GLY A 26 -5.12 -2.91 0.43
N ASP A 27 -6.05 -2.72 1.37
CA ASP A 27 -7.49 -2.73 1.12
C ASP A 27 -7.88 -1.69 0.04
N LEU A 28 -7.30 -0.49 0.10
CA LEU A 28 -7.53 0.53 -0.92
C LEU A 28 -7.00 0.10 -2.29
N ALA A 29 -5.78 -0.43 -2.35
CA ALA A 29 -5.19 -0.89 -3.59
C ALA A 29 -5.99 -2.05 -4.22
N ASP A 30 -6.51 -2.97 -3.40
CA ASP A 30 -7.35 -4.08 -3.87
C ASP A 30 -8.69 -3.58 -4.42
N ALA A 31 -9.30 -2.58 -3.77
CA ALA A 31 -10.55 -1.97 -4.24
C ALA A 31 -10.39 -1.26 -5.61
N VAL A 32 -9.24 -0.61 -5.85
CA VAL A 32 -8.91 -0.01 -7.15
C VAL A 32 -8.71 -1.09 -8.22
N GLU A 33 -7.92 -2.14 -7.92
CA GLU A 33 -7.65 -3.23 -8.88
C GLU A 33 -8.92 -4.03 -9.23
N ALA A 34 -9.83 -4.20 -8.26
CA ALA A 34 -11.12 -4.84 -8.48
C ALA A 34 -12.12 -3.97 -9.27
N GLY A 35 -11.82 -2.70 -9.49
CA GLY A 35 -12.74 -1.72 -10.08
C GLY A 35 -13.92 -1.35 -9.16
N ASP A 36 -13.79 -1.58 -7.85
CA ASP A 36 -14.77 -1.11 -6.85
C ASP A 36 -14.66 0.42 -6.66
N LEU A 37 -13.44 0.94 -6.84
CA LEU A 37 -13.14 2.37 -6.89
C LEU A 37 -12.64 2.77 -8.27
N GLU A 38 -13.44 3.55 -8.98
CA GLU A 38 -13.05 4.17 -10.24
C GLU A 38 -12.19 5.41 -9.93
N LEU A 39 -10.93 5.37 -10.36
CA LEU A 39 -9.97 6.46 -10.22
C LEU A 39 -9.51 6.87 -11.61
N GLU A 40 -9.47 8.18 -11.86
CA GLU A 40 -8.99 8.78 -13.09
C GLU A 40 -7.88 9.77 -12.75
N LEU A 41 -6.85 9.87 -13.61
CA LEU A 41 -5.85 10.91 -13.48
C LEU A 41 -6.46 12.24 -13.90
N ASP A 42 -6.33 13.23 -13.03
CA ASP A 42 -6.70 14.60 -13.36
C ASP A 42 -5.79 15.16 -14.48
N ASP A 43 -6.32 16.03 -15.33
CA ASP A 43 -5.59 16.64 -16.45
C ASP A 43 -4.32 17.40 -16.02
N GLU A 44 -4.23 17.79 -14.74
CA GLU A 44 -3.06 18.45 -14.16
C GLU A 44 -1.97 17.47 -13.69
N GLN A 45 -2.20 16.15 -13.74
CA GLN A 45 -1.24 15.13 -13.29
C GLN A 45 -0.35 14.65 -14.44
N ASP A 46 0.95 14.60 -14.19
CA ASP A 46 1.94 14.18 -15.17
C ASP A 46 2.12 12.65 -15.17
N VAL A 47 1.65 12.01 -16.24
CA VAL A 47 1.81 10.55 -16.46
C VAL A 47 3.29 10.14 -16.46
N ASP A 48 4.16 10.95 -17.05
CA ASP A 48 5.60 10.70 -17.08
C ASP A 48 6.22 10.72 -15.68
N GLU A 49 5.74 11.58 -14.77
CA GLU A 49 6.18 11.64 -13.37
C GLU A 49 5.76 10.37 -12.61
N LEU A 50 4.54 9.89 -12.86
CA LEU A 50 4.04 8.64 -12.29
C LEU A 50 4.86 7.42 -12.74
N ARG A 51 5.25 7.37 -14.02
CA ARG A 51 6.13 6.32 -14.56
C ARG A 51 7.50 6.36 -13.90
N GLU A 52 8.10 7.54 -13.80
CA GLU A 52 9.40 7.71 -13.15
C GLU A 52 9.35 7.30 -11.67
N PHE A 53 8.26 7.66 -10.97
CA PHE A 53 8.04 7.21 -9.60
C PHE A 53 8.02 5.69 -9.50
N LEU A 54 7.31 5.00 -10.39
CA LEU A 54 7.23 3.54 -10.40
C LEU A 54 8.61 2.91 -10.61
N GLU A 55 9.38 3.41 -11.58
CA GLU A 55 10.75 2.94 -11.86
C GLU A 55 11.67 3.13 -10.64
N ARG A 56 11.59 4.27 -9.95
CA ARG A 56 12.38 4.56 -8.75
C ARG A 56 11.96 3.68 -7.57
N ALA A 57 10.67 3.39 -7.43
CA ALA A 57 10.17 2.48 -6.42
C ALA A 57 10.60 1.04 -6.65
N GLU A 58 10.52 0.54 -7.88
CA GLU A 58 10.99 -0.80 -8.24
C GLU A 58 12.52 -0.93 -8.16
N ALA A 59 13.25 0.17 -8.34
CA ALA A 59 14.69 0.23 -8.10
C ALA A 59 15.08 0.21 -6.62
N GLY A 60 14.10 0.29 -5.70
CA GLY A 60 14.32 0.30 -4.25
C GLY A 60 14.87 1.63 -3.73
N GLU A 61 14.54 2.75 -4.38
CA GLU A 61 14.96 4.08 -3.92
C GLU A 61 14.20 4.55 -2.67
N PHE A 62 13.06 3.94 -2.37
CA PHE A 62 12.24 4.23 -1.19
C PHE A 62 12.27 3.06 -0.19
N ASP A 63 11.93 3.35 1.07
CA ASP A 63 11.74 2.32 2.11
C ASP A 63 10.54 1.43 1.75
N ALA A 64 10.73 0.12 1.89
CA ALA A 64 9.71 -0.87 1.57
C ALA A 64 8.69 -0.96 2.71
N ASP A 65 7.71 -0.04 2.70
CA ASP A 65 6.58 -0.01 3.62
C ASP A 65 5.27 -0.40 2.90
N PRO A 66 4.25 -0.93 3.62
CA PRO A 66 2.96 -1.32 3.05
C PRO A 66 2.28 -0.21 2.24
N SER A 67 2.43 1.05 2.70
CA SER A 67 1.92 2.22 2.00
C SER A 67 2.56 2.42 0.63
N LEU A 68 3.87 2.16 0.51
CA LEU A 68 4.58 2.25 -0.77
C LEU A 68 4.10 1.15 -1.71
N GLU A 69 4.00 -0.09 -1.23
CA GLU A 69 3.53 -1.22 -2.06
C GLU A 69 2.11 -0.97 -2.60
N ALA A 70 1.20 -0.51 -1.75
CA ALA A 70 -0.14 -0.11 -2.15
C ALA A 70 -0.12 1.00 -3.20
N THR A 71 0.70 2.04 -2.99
CA THR A 71 0.83 3.16 -3.94
C THR A 71 1.34 2.68 -5.30
N VAL A 72 2.37 1.83 -5.34
CA VAL A 72 2.90 1.25 -6.58
C VAL A 72 1.83 0.45 -7.32
N ARG A 73 1.02 -0.35 -6.60
CA ARG A 73 -0.08 -1.12 -7.19
C ARG A 73 -1.16 -0.22 -7.79
N ILE A 74 -1.57 0.84 -7.08
CA ILE A 74 -2.54 1.82 -7.56
C ILE A 74 -2.01 2.56 -8.81
N VAL A 75 -0.79 3.09 -8.73
CA VAL A 75 -0.15 3.81 -9.85
C VAL A 75 -0.05 2.93 -11.08
N ARG A 76 0.33 1.66 -10.91
CA ARG A 76 0.39 0.70 -12.02
C ARG A 76 -0.98 0.46 -12.66
N SER A 77 -2.03 0.35 -11.85
CA SER A 77 -3.40 0.21 -12.35
C SER A 77 -3.83 1.44 -13.16
N LEU A 78 -3.56 2.65 -12.64
CA LEU A 78 -3.88 3.91 -13.31
C LEU A 78 -3.14 4.06 -14.64
N LEU A 79 -1.85 3.76 -14.67
CA LEU A 79 -1.06 3.82 -15.90
C LEU A 79 -1.56 2.83 -16.96
N ASN A 80 -1.91 1.60 -16.53
CA ASN A 80 -2.47 0.61 -17.44
C ASN A 80 -3.80 1.07 -18.06
N ASP A 81 -4.66 1.76 -17.30
CA ASP A 81 -5.93 2.29 -17.76
C ASP A 81 -5.75 3.42 -18.79
N VAL A 82 -4.80 4.33 -18.55
CA VAL A 82 -4.50 5.46 -19.45
C VAL A 82 -3.78 5.01 -20.75
N GLU A 83 -3.05 3.90 -20.69
CA GLU A 83 -2.32 3.36 -21.85
C GLU A 83 -3.18 2.45 -22.76
N GLU A 84 -4.43 2.12 -22.38
CA GLU A 84 -5.38 1.31 -23.16
C GLU A 84 -6.13 2.12 -24.25
#